data_AF-A0A971YI63-F1
#
_entry.id   AF-A0A971YI63-F1
#
_cell.length_a   1.000
_cell.length_b   1.000
_cell.length_c   1.000
_cell.angle_alpha   90.00
_cell.angle_beta   90.00
_cell.angle_gamma   90.00
#
_symmetry.space_group_name_H-M   'P 1'
#
loop_
_entity.id
_entity.type
_entity.pdbx_description
1 polymer ?
#
loop_
_entity_poly.entity_id
_entity_poly.type
_entity_poly.pdbx_seq_one_letter_code
_entity_poly.pdbx_strand_id
1 'polypeptide(L)' 'MTGRAKNTAIFGECKWTNEKVDSPVLHALIRRSRLFSYEKKYYYIFAKNGFTSDCRKSAEELGNVILVSYEEIMNTID' A
#
# COMPACT_ATOMS: atom_id res chain seq x y z
N MET A 1 -9.64 -0.23 4.80
CA MET A 1 -9.69 -0.24 6.28
C MET A 1 -9.12 1.07 6.77
N THR A 2 -9.84 1.86 7.56
CA THR A 2 -9.32 3.07 8.21
C THR A 2 -9.22 2.82 9.72
N GLY A 3 -8.01 2.63 10.24
CA GLY A 3 -7.73 2.63 11.69
C GLY A 3 -7.52 4.06 12.17
N ARG A 4 -8.10 4.45 13.31
CA ARG A 4 -8.04 5.82 13.86
C ARG A 4 -7.15 5.90 15.10
N ALA A 5 -6.08 6.69 15.00
CA ALA A 5 -5.53 7.46 16.11
C ALA A 5 -5.73 8.94 15.78
N LYS A 6 -5.85 9.83 16.79
CA LYS A 6 -6.45 11.19 16.68
C LYS A 6 -6.03 12.08 15.48
N ASN A 7 -4.93 11.80 14.76
CA ASN A 7 -4.61 12.46 13.48
C ASN A 7 -3.83 11.59 12.47
N THR A 8 -3.97 10.26 12.57
CA THR A 8 -3.27 9.29 11.72
C THR A 8 -4.25 8.33 11.08
N ALA A 9 -4.03 8.06 9.79
CA ALA A 9 -4.80 7.07 9.05
C ALA A 9 -3.89 6.15 8.24
N ILE A 10 -4.32 4.89 8.16
CA ILE A 10 -3.77 3.89 7.26
C ILE A 10 -4.75 3.74 6.09
N PHE A 11 -4.22 3.77 4.88
CA PHE A 11 -4.95 3.48 3.64
C PHE A 11 -4.40 2.20 3.04
N GLY A 12 -5.28 1.28 2.65
CA GLY A 12 -4.90 0.00 2.08
C GLY A 12 -5.56 -0.23 0.73
N GLU A 13 -4.81 -0.73 -0.24
CA GLU A 13 -5.34 -1.30 -1.49
C GLU A 13 -4.82 -2.73 -1.67
N CYS A 14 -5.69 -3.65 -2.10
CA CYS A 14 -5.33 -5.03 -2.39
C CYS A 14 -5.61 -5.33 -3.85
N LYS A 15 -4.66 -5.99 -4.51
CA LYS A 15 -4.79 -6.49 -5.89
C LYS A 15 -4.49 -7.98 -5.91
N TRP A 16 -5.52 -8.76 -6.24
CA TRP A 16 -5.44 -10.21 -6.30
C TRP A 16 -5.49 -10.71 -7.75
N THR A 17 -4.47 -10.34 -8.51
CA THR A 17 -4.35 -10.70 -9.92
C THR A 17 -3.02 -11.41 -10.17
N ASN A 18 -2.82 -11.96 -11.37
CA ASN A 18 -1.58 -12.66 -11.69
C ASN A 18 -0.46 -11.68 -12.12
N GLU A 19 -0.82 -10.45 -12.47
CA GLU A 19 0.11 -9.36 -12.77
C GLU A 19 0.74 -8.81 -11.49
N LYS A 20 1.95 -8.27 -11.63
CA LYS A 20 2.58 -7.49 -10.57
C LYS A 20 1.88 -6.16 -10.42
N VAL A 21 1.74 -5.67 -9.19
CA VAL A 21 1.18 -4.35 -8.91
C VAL A 21 2.18 -3.27 -9.33
N ASP A 22 1.68 -2.28 -10.08
CA ASP A 22 2.45 -1.18 -10.62
C ASP A 22 2.27 0.13 -9.80
N SER A 23 3.06 1.16 -10.13
CA SER A 23 3.00 2.45 -9.43
C SER A 23 1.67 3.21 -9.61
N PRO A 24 0.93 3.13 -10.74
CA PRO A 24 -0.42 3.69 -10.85
C PRO A 24 -1.38 3.28 -9.73
N VAL A 25 -1.34 2.04 -9.26
CA VAL A 25 -2.19 1.59 -8.13
C VAL A 25 -1.86 2.37 -6.85
N LEU A 26 -0.57 2.52 -6.52
CA LEU A 26 -0.11 3.30 -5.38
C LEU A 26 -0.52 4.77 -5.50
N HIS A 27 -0.32 5.39 -6.67
CA HIS A 27 -0.71 6.78 -6.90
C HIS A 27 -2.23 7.00 -6.82
N ALA A 28 -3.03 6.04 -7.28
CA ALA A 28 -4.48 6.09 -7.15
C ALA A 28 -4.91 6.05 -5.67
N LEU A 29 -4.30 5.19 -4.86
CA LEU A 29 -4.55 5.13 -3.42
C LEU A 29 -4.20 6.46 -2.72
N ILE A 30 -3.03 7.02 -3.02
CA ILE A 30 -2.60 8.32 -2.49
C ILE A 30 -3.57 9.42 -2.89
N ARG A 31 -3.96 9.48 -4.17
CA ARG A 31 -4.93 10.48 -4.66
C ARG A 31 -6.26 10.37 -3.93
N ARG A 32 -6.80 9.16 -3.75
CA ARG A 32 -8.06 8.91 -3.03
C ARG A 32 -7.96 9.27 -1.55
N SER A 33 -6.81 9.06 -0.93
CA SER A 33 -6.59 9.41 0.49
C SER A 33 -6.75 10.91 0.77
N ARG A 34 -6.61 11.78 -0.25
CA ARG A 34 -6.76 13.24 -0.12
C ARG A 34 -8.19 13.66 0.21
N LEU A 35 -9.18 12.80 -0.03
CA LEU A 35 -10.57 13.01 0.39
C LEU A 35 -10.73 13.02 1.91
N PHE A 36 -9.73 12.54 2.65
CA PHE A 36 -9.77 12.47 4.11
C PHE A 36 -8.71 13.39 4.73
N SER A 37 -9.15 14.25 5.64
CA SER A 37 -8.30 15.19 6.38
C SER A 37 -7.59 14.48 7.53
N TYR A 38 -6.40 13.93 7.24
CA TYR A 38 -5.47 13.39 8.24
C TYR A 38 -4.08 13.98 8.00
N GLU A 39 -3.40 14.39 9.08
CA GLU A 39 -2.03 14.91 9.02
C GLU A 39 -1.02 13.82 8.64
N LYS A 40 -1.14 12.64 9.28
CA LYS A 40 -0.26 11.50 9.01
C LYS A 40 -1.01 10.42 8.23
N LYS A 41 -0.47 10.03 7.08
CA LYS A 41 -1.03 8.99 6.21
C LYS A 41 0.03 7.94 5.95
N TYR A 42 -0.32 6.69 6.16
CA TYR A 42 0.48 5.53 5.80
C TYR A 42 -0.27 4.69 4.78
N TYR A 43 0.46 4.05 3.88
CA TYR A 43 -0.12 3.30 2.79
C TYR A 43 0.33 1.85 2.84
N TYR A 44 -0.61 0.93 2.63
CA TYR A 44 -0.34 -0.49 2.47
C TYR A 44 -0.84 -0.92 1.09
N ILE A 45 0.00 -1.60 0.32
CA ILE A 45 -0.41 -2.26 -0.91
C ILE A 45 -0.21 -3.76 -0.74
N PHE A 46 -1.27 -4.53 -0.95
CA PHE A 46 -1.24 -5.98 -0.91
C PHE A 46 -1.26 -6.56 -2.33
N ALA A 47 -0.39 -7.51 -2.63
CA ALA A 47 -0.27 -8.12 -3.95
C ALA A 47 -0.13 -9.64 -3.90
N LYS A 48 -0.83 -10.35 -4.79
CA LYS A 48 -0.67 -11.81 -4.92
C LYS A 48 0.73 -12.19 -5.43
N ASN A 49 1.14 -11.62 -6.58
CA ASN A 49 2.40 -11.96 -7.26
C ASN A 49 3.50 -10.88 -7.08
N GLY A 50 3.34 -10.00 -6.09
CA GLY A 50 4.29 -8.94 -5.79
C GLY A 50 4.17 -7.69 -6.67
N PHE A 51 5.27 -6.95 -6.78
CA PHE A 51 5.30 -5.56 -7.24
C PHE A 51 6.32 -5.35 -8.35
N THR A 52 6.05 -4.41 -9.26
CA THR A 52 7.04 -3.96 -10.26
C THR A 52 8.20 -3.21 -9.58
N SER A 53 9.34 -3.09 -10.28
CA SER A 53 10.48 -2.29 -9.82
C SER A 53 10.08 -0.83 -9.56
N ASP A 54 9.27 -0.27 -10.44
CA ASP A 54 8.83 1.12 -10.36
C ASP A 54 7.90 1.35 -9.17
N CYS A 55 7.04 0.38 -8.85
CA CYS A 55 6.20 0.42 -7.66
C CYS A 55 7.05 0.38 -6.37
N ARG A 56 8.06 -0.49 -6.31
CA ARG A 56 8.99 -0.58 -5.17
C ARG A 56 9.78 0.71 -4.98
N LYS A 57 10.37 1.25 -6.06
CA LYS A 57 11.07 2.53 -6.05
C LYS A 57 10.17 3.66 -5.56
N SER A 58 8.94 3.73 -6.05
CA SER A 58 7.96 4.75 -5.62
C SER A 58 7.63 4.63 -4.12
N ALA A 59 7.50 3.41 -3.61
CA ALA A 59 7.24 3.16 -2.19
C ALA A 59 8.42 3.60 -1.31
N GLU A 60 9.65 3.30 -1.73
CA GLU A 60 10.89 3.72 -1.05
C GLU A 60 11.03 5.24 -1.02
N GLU A 61 10.83 5.92 -2.17
CA GLU A 61 10.91 7.39 -2.27
C GLU A 61 9.90 8.11 -1.37
N LEU A 62 8.71 7.54 -1.19
CA LEU A 62 7.67 8.12 -0.34
C LEU A 62 7.91 7.89 1.16
N GLY A 63 8.60 6.80 1.53
CA GLY A 63 8.98 6.50 2.91
C GLY A 63 7.84 6.18 3.89
N ASN A 64 6.58 6.22 3.44
CA ASN A 64 5.38 5.91 4.23
C ASN A 64 4.47 4.86 3.57
N VAL A 65 5.06 4.00 2.74
CA VAL A 65 4.38 2.93 2.00
C VAL A 65 4.96 1.59 2.40
N ILE A 66 4.09 0.64 2.74
CA ILE A 66 4.44 -0.75 3.03
C ILE A 66 3.85 -1.62 1.94
N LEU A 67 4.72 -2.40 1.30
CA LEU A 67 4.35 -3.36 0.27
C LEU A 67 4.30 -4.74 0.93
N VAL A 68 3.19 -5.45 0.76
CA VAL A 68 2.97 -6.77 1.35
C VAL A 68 2.55 -7.75 0.26
N SER A 69 3.41 -8.71 -0.03
CA SER A 69 3.13 -9.80 -0.95
C SER A 69 2.43 -10.96 -0.24
N TYR A 70 1.75 -11.82 -1.01
CA TYR A 70 1.17 -13.05 -0.46
C TYR A 70 2.21 -13.94 0.21
N GLU A 71 3.41 -14.05 -0.38
CA GLU A 71 4.52 -14.81 0.20
C GLU A 71 4.89 -14.29 1.59
N GLU A 72 5.00 -12.97 1.76
CA GLU A 72 5.26 -12.35 3.08
C GLU A 72 4.12 -12.62 4.07
N ILE A 73 2.85 -12.63 3.63
CA ILE A 73 1.72 -12.98 4.50
C ILE A 73 1.83 -14.42 4.97
N MET A 74 2.11 -15.37 4.06
CA MET A 74 2.23 -16.78 4.41
C MET A 74 3.37 -17.03 5.41
N ASN A 75 4.51 -16.38 5.20
CA ASN A 75 5.67 -16.46 6.11
C ASN A 75 5.39 -15.91 7.53
N THR A 76 4.27 -15.22 7.76
CA THR A 76 3.89 -14.71 9.10
C THR A 76 2.85 -15.56 9.82
N ILE A 77 2.24 -16.53 9.13
CA ILE A 77 1.15 -17.36 9.66
C ILE A 77 1.61 -18.81 9.89
N ASP A 78 2.71 -19.22 9.24
CA ASP A 78 3.44 -20.46 9.50
C ASP A 78 4.41 -20.32 10.69
#